data_AF-A0A7K0QMA3-F1
#
_entry.id   AF-A0A7K0QMA3-F1
#
_cell.length_a   1.000
_cell.length_b   1.000
_cell.length_c   1.000
_cell.angle_alpha   90.00
_cell.angle_beta   90.00
_cell.angle_gamma   90.00
#
_symmetry.space_group_name_H-M   'P 1'
#
loop_
_entity.id
_entity.type
_entity.pdbx_description
1 polymer ?
#
loop_
_entity_poly.entity_id
_entity_poly.type
_entity_poly.pdbx_seq_one_letter_code
_entity_poly.pdbx_strand_id
1 'polypeptide(L)' 'MERWFEEGREREQRRRDACSSKRRFATEAEARAIAAQDRAAYGDRFSPYRCDLCEDWHLTRDRSAPPERR' A
#
# COMPACT_ATOMS: atom_id res chain seq x y z
N MET A 1 31.26 -4.69 -13.96
CA MET A 1 30.21 -5.74 -13.78
C MET A 1 29.45 -5.53 -12.46
N GLU A 2 29.82 -4.52 -11.67
CA GLU A 2 29.31 -4.26 -10.33
C GLU A 2 27.98 -3.46 -10.24
N ARG A 3 27.62 -2.68 -11.27
CA ARG A 3 26.44 -1.80 -11.25
C ARG A 3 25.10 -2.51 -10.99
N TRP A 4 24.96 -3.76 -11.44
CA TRP A 4 23.72 -4.53 -11.29
C TRP A 4 23.40 -4.93 -9.85
N PHE A 5 24.40 -5.14 -9.00
CA PHE A 5 24.19 -5.54 -7.61
C PHE A 5 23.80 -4.35 -6.72
N GLU A 6 24.32 -3.16 -7.02
CA GLU A 6 23.95 -1.92 -6.34
C GLU A 6 22.50 -1.52 -6.68
N GLU A 7 22.12 -1.61 -7.97
CA GLU A 7 20.75 -1.31 -8.42
C GLU A 7 19.70 -2.22 -7.75
N GLY A 8 20.05 -3.48 -7.46
CA GLY A 8 19.19 -4.39 -6.72
C GLY A 8 18.97 -3.97 -5.26
N ARG A 9 20.03 -3.55 -4.57
CA ARG A 9 19.98 -3.10 -3.17
C ARG A 9 19.23 -1.79 -3.00
N GLU A 10 19.41 -0.85 -3.92
CA GLU A 10 18.68 0.44 -3.90
C GLU A 10 17.18 0.24 -4.10
N ARG A 11 16.76 -0.68 -4.98
CA ARG A 11 15.35 -1.01 -5.17
C ARG A 11 14.73 -1.62 -3.93
N GLU A 12 15.45 -2.52 -3.25
CA GLU A 12 14.99 -3.10 -1.99
C GLU A 12 14.86 -2.03 -0.90
N GLN A 13 15.87 -1.16 -0.75
CA GLN A 13 15.86 -0.08 0.23
C GLN A 13 14.65 0.85 0.01
N ARG A 14 14.44 1.32 -1.23
CA ARG A 14 13.27 2.16 -1.57
C ARG A 14 11.94 1.45 -1.27
N ARG A 15 11.85 0.14 -1.49
CA ARG A 15 10.64 -0.64 -1.15
C ARG A 15 10.42 -0.69 0.36
N ARG A 16 11.48 -0.86 1.17
CA ARG A 16 11.40 -0.79 2.64
C ARG A 16 11.02 0.60 3.13
N ASP A 17 11.64 1.66 2.60
CA ASP A 17 11.32 3.04 2.97
C ASP A 17 9.87 3.40 2.63
N ALA A 18 9.40 2.99 1.46
CA ALA A 18 8.01 3.16 1.05
C ALA A 18 7.04 2.39 1.96
N CYS A 19 7.40 1.18 2.38
CA CYS A 19 6.62 0.40 3.34
C CYS A 19 6.62 1.04 4.74
N SER A 20 7.75 1.58 5.20
CA SER A 20 7.85 2.28 6.49
C SER A 20 7.11 3.61 6.51
N SER A 21 7.01 4.28 5.37
CA SER A 21 6.32 5.58 5.25
C SER A 21 4.81 5.44 5.10
N LYS A 22 4.30 4.25 4.75
CA LYS A 22 2.87 3.98 4.58
C LYS A 22 2.25 3.54 5.91
N ARG A 23 0.97 3.89 6.10
CA ARG A 23 0.15 3.36 7.21
C ARG A 23 0.14 1.84 7.12
N ARG A 24 0.47 1.20 8.24
CA ARG A 24 0.54 -0.25 8.45
C ARG A 24 -0.43 -0.61 9.57
N PHE A 25 -1.14 -1.71 9.39
CA PHE A 25 -2.17 -2.20 10.29
C PHE A 25 -1.87 -3.66 10.66
N ALA A 26 -2.01 -4.00 11.93
CA ALA A 26 -1.69 -5.33 12.41
C ALA A 26 -2.69 -6.37 11.89
N THR A 27 -3.96 -5.96 11.70
CA THR A 27 -5.04 -6.85 11.28
C THR A 27 -5.75 -6.39 10.00
N GLU A 28 -6.32 -7.36 9.28
CA GLU A 28 -7.17 -7.09 8.11
C GLU A 28 -8.38 -6.23 8.48
N ALA A 29 -8.94 -6.46 9.68
CA ALA A 29 -10.10 -5.74 10.18
C ALA A 29 -9.81 -4.24 10.35
N GLU A 30 -8.66 -3.88 10.93
CA GLU A 30 -8.22 -2.49 11.03
C GLU A 30 -8.03 -1.86 9.66
N ALA A 31 -7.35 -2.56 8.74
CA ALA A 31 -7.13 -2.04 7.39
C ALA A 31 -8.46 -1.83 6.65
N ARG A 32 -9.41 -2.77 6.76
CA ARG A 32 -10.77 -2.63 6.19
C ARG A 32 -11.55 -1.49 6.81
N ALA A 33 -11.47 -1.31 8.13
CA ALA A 33 -12.16 -0.22 8.82
C ALA A 33 -11.66 1.14 8.33
N ILE A 34 -10.35 1.32 8.17
CA ILE A 34 -9.78 2.53 7.60
C ILE A 34 -10.15 2.68 6.12
N ALA A 35 -10.08 1.61 5.32
CA ALA A 35 -10.51 1.64 3.92
C ALA A 35 -11.98 2.08 3.78
N ALA A 36 -12.86 1.61 4.65
CA ALA A 36 -14.27 2.02 4.68
C ALA A 36 -14.44 3.49 5.11
N GLN A 37 -13.59 3.96 6.03
CA GLN A 37 -13.57 5.37 6.46
C GLN A 37 -13.10 6.29 5.33
N ASP A 38 -12.01 5.93 4.65
CA ASP A 38 -11.52 6.60 3.45
C ASP A 38 -12.54 6.51 2.30
N ARG A 39 -13.31 5.41 2.21
CA ARG A 39 -14.39 5.27 1.23
C ARG A 39 -15.48 6.32 1.41
N ALA A 40 -15.82 6.65 2.64
CA ALA A 40 -16.79 7.69 2.92
C ALA A 40 -16.27 9.09 2.53
N ALA A 41 -14.96 9.33 2.59
CA ALA A 41 -14.33 10.62 2.30
C ALA A 41 -13.93 10.80 0.82
N TYR A 42 -13.48 9.73 0.16
CA TYR A 42 -12.82 9.76 -1.15
C TYR A 42 -13.38 8.74 -2.16
N GLY A 43 -14.44 8.01 -1.81
CA GLY A 43 -15.01 6.95 -2.63
C GLY A 43 -14.24 5.63 -2.56
N ASP A 44 -14.66 4.63 -3.32
CA ASP A 44 -14.15 3.25 -3.30
C ASP A 44 -12.75 3.10 -3.92
N ARG A 45 -11.80 3.90 -3.44
CA ARG A 45 -10.46 4.06 -4.02
C ARG A 45 -9.39 3.33 -3.25
N PHE A 46 -9.66 2.77 -2.08
CA PHE A 46 -8.65 2.14 -1.25
C PHE A 46 -9.01 0.69 -0.91
N SER A 47 -8.09 -0.23 -1.23
CA SER A 47 -8.22 -1.66 -0.96
C SER A 47 -7.12 -2.11 -0.01
N PRO A 48 -7.45 -2.87 1.06
CA PRO A 48 -6.45 -3.45 1.94
C PRO A 48 -5.71 -4.61 1.26
N TYR A 49 -4.39 -4.65 1.42
CA TYR A 49 -3.52 -5.74 0.95
C TYR A 49 -2.48 -6.08 2.00
N ARG A 50 -2.08 -7.35 2.07
CA ARG A 50 -0.97 -7.80 2.92
C ARG A 50 0.34 -7.53 2.20
N CYS A 51 1.29 -6.89 2.89
CA CYS A 51 2.60 -6.57 2.33
C CYS A 51 3.60 -7.69 2.57
N ASP A 52 4.28 -8.16 1.53
CA ASP A 52 5.28 -9.23 1.65
C ASP A 52 6.60 -8.79 2.32
N LEU A 53 6.79 -7.49 2.57
CA LEU A 53 8.03 -6.94 3.18
C LEU A 53 7.99 -6.87 4.70
N CYS A 54 6.82 -6.57 5.27
CA CYS A 54 6.62 -6.44 6.72
C CYS A 54 5.50 -7.31 7.26
N GLU A 55 4.83 -8.08 6.39
CA GLU A 55 3.72 -8.99 6.71
C GLU A 55 2.45 -8.33 7.25
N ASP A 56 2.48 -7.02 7.50
CA ASP A 56 1.36 -6.18 7.91
C ASP A 56 0.40 -5.85 6.75
N TRP A 57 -0.75 -5.28 7.11
CA TRP A 57 -1.75 -4.79 6.19
C TRP A 57 -1.51 -3.32 5.81
N HIS A 58 -1.60 -3.03 4.53
CA HIS A 58 -1.49 -1.70 3.96
C HIS A 58 -2.69 -1.39 3.07
N LEU A 59 -2.91 -0.11 2.80
CA LEU A 59 -3.91 0.34 1.83
C LEU A 59 -3.23 0.65 0.50
N THR A 60 -3.76 0.09 -0.58
CA THR A 60 -3.40 0.46 -1.95
C THR A 60 -4.56 1.20 -2.60
N ARG A 61 -4.25 2.07 -3.55
CA ARG A 61 -5.30 2.70 -4.36
C ARG A 61 -5.80 1.71 -5.39
N ASP A 62 -7.08 1.37 -5.32
CA ASP A 62 -7.75 0.60 -6.36
C ASP A 62 -7.85 1.49 -7.60
N ARG A 63 -7.14 1.11 -8.67
CA ARG A 63 -7.18 1.83 -9.96
C ARG A 63 -8.32 1.33 -10.85
N SER A 64 -9.01 0.28 -10.42
CA SER A 64 -10.10 -0.37 -11.14
C SER A 64 -11.44 0.26 -10.82
N ALA A 65 -11.53 1.00 -9.70
CA ALA A 65 -12.70 1.80 -9.37
C ALA A 65 -12.95 2.81 -10.50
N PRO A 66 -14.10 2.76 -11.19
CA PRO A 66 -14.42 3.72 -12.23
C PRO A 66 -14.40 5.13 -11.63
N PRO A 67 -13.91 6.15 -12.36
CA PRO A 67 -14.03 7.52 -11.88
C PRO A 67 -15.51 7.80 -11.62
N GLU A 68 -15.82 8.12 -10.37
CA GLU A 68 -17.15 8.49 -9.91
C GLU A 68 -17.76 9.54 -10.87
N ARG A 69 -18.75 9.09 -11.65
CA ARG A 69 -19.50 9.96 -12.57
C ARG A 69 -20.38 10.87 -11.72
N ARG A 70 -20.01 12.14 -11.70
CA ARG A 70 -20.69 13.24 -11.02
C ARG A 70 -21.98 13.64 -11.73
#